data_AF-A0A9D2GZW2-F1
#
_entry.id   AF-A0A9D2GZW2-F1
#
_cell.length_a   1.000
_cell.length_b   1.000
_cell.length_c   1.000
_cell.angle_alpha   90.00
_cell.angle_beta   90.00
_cell.angle_gamma   90.00
#
_symmetry.space_group_name_H-M   'P 1'
#
loop_
_entity.id
_entity.type
_entity.pdbx_description
1 polymer ?
#
loop_
_entity_poly.entity_id
_entity_poly.type
_entity_poly.pdbx_seq_one_letter_code
_entity_poly.pdbx_strand_id
1 'polypeptide(L)'
;MAYPCVAVDDGEGKHYDEPLTFVCQIRCADLAPLDGENLLPHRGMLYFFAPLDYFLGEHESPLDYHTRPVVIYDEREEGLEPYDLRWEDTDESVFRPAEAMDFGVAGEARGDGHRLLGLPYQEEVEGEHPGCLSLLQIDEDDRWGLRFYDCGMYYFLLSKENLRARRWDRVEGALFFY
;
A
#
# COMPACT_ATOMS: atom_id res chain seq x y z
N MET A 1 8.37 -0.62 -15.61
CA MET A 1 7.85 0.62 -14.99
C MET A 1 8.93 1.14 -14.05
N ALA A 2 8.99 2.44 -13.77
CA ALA A 2 9.94 2.94 -12.77
C ALA A 2 9.45 2.59 -11.37
N TYR A 3 10.37 2.26 -10.47
CA TYR A 3 10.05 2.04 -9.07
C TYR A 3 9.57 3.37 -8.44
N PRO A 4 8.50 3.38 -7.63
CA PRO A 4 8.01 4.61 -7.01
C PRO A 4 8.99 5.16 -5.98
N CYS A 5 9.44 6.40 -6.20
CA CYS A 5 10.29 7.13 -5.28
C CYS A 5 9.72 8.52 -4.96
N VAL A 6 10.20 9.11 -3.88
CA VAL A 6 9.90 10.47 -3.43
C VAL A 6 11.19 11.26 -3.40
N ALA A 7 11.17 12.47 -3.94
CA ALA A 7 12.34 13.34 -3.90
C ALA A 7 12.55 13.85 -2.46
N VAL A 8 13.72 13.56 -1.90
CA VAL A 8 14.13 13.98 -0.55
C VAL A 8 15.21 15.05 -0.65
N ASP A 9 15.12 16.03 0.25
CA ASP A 9 16.16 17.01 0.57
C ASP A 9 16.57 16.75 2.02
N ASP A 10 17.82 16.36 2.25
CA ASP A 10 18.32 16.03 3.59
C ASP A 10 18.60 17.26 4.47
N GLY A 11 18.39 18.47 3.94
CA GLY A 11 18.68 19.72 4.65
C GLY A 11 20.18 20.07 4.73
N GLU A 12 21.06 19.18 4.25
CA GLU A 12 22.51 19.39 4.10
C GLU A 12 22.91 19.66 2.63
N GLY A 13 21.90 19.75 1.74
CA GLY A 13 22.07 20.06 0.33
C GLY A 13 22.23 18.84 -0.57
N LYS A 14 22.00 17.63 -0.06
CA LYS A 14 21.89 16.41 -0.88
C LYS A 14 20.44 16.26 -1.32
N HIS A 15 20.25 16.01 -2.62
CA HIS A 15 18.98 15.62 -3.19
C HIS A 15 19.09 14.21 -3.74
N TYR A 16 18.12 13.36 -3.40
CA TYR A 16 18.06 11.99 -3.89
C TYR A 16 16.61 11.51 -3.95
N ASP A 17 16.39 10.44 -4.71
CA ASP A 17 15.08 9.78 -4.82
C ASP A 17 15.02 8.64 -3.81
N GLU A 18 14.17 8.78 -2.80
CA GLU A 18 13.94 7.74 -1.79
C GLU A 18 12.86 6.76 -2.26
N PRO A 19 13.14 5.46 -2.36
CA PRO A 19 12.16 4.46 -2.77
C PRO A 19 11.05 4.30 -1.71
N LEU A 20 9.79 4.23 -2.14
CA LEU A 20 8.71 3.82 -1.23
C LEU A 20 8.82 2.32 -0.90
N THR A 21 8.35 1.91 0.28
CA THR A 21 8.25 0.50 0.65
C THR A 21 7.32 -0.24 -0.31
N PHE A 22 7.80 -1.31 -0.95
CA PHE A 22 6.92 -2.22 -1.69
C PHE A 22 6.12 -3.08 -0.71
N VAL A 23 4.80 -2.90 -0.71
CA VAL A 23 3.90 -3.60 0.21
C VAL A 23 3.48 -4.95 -0.35
N CYS A 24 2.81 -4.94 -1.51
CA CYS A 24 2.31 -6.15 -2.12
C CYS A 24 2.02 -5.95 -3.62
N GLN A 25 1.91 -7.09 -4.31
CA GLN A 25 1.36 -7.16 -5.66
C GLN A 25 0.18 -8.13 -5.68
N ILE A 26 -0.94 -7.73 -6.26
CA ILE A 26 -2.14 -8.55 -6.30
C ILE A 26 -2.57 -8.73 -7.75
N ARG A 27 -2.76 -9.99 -8.15
CA ARG A 27 -3.37 -10.30 -9.44
C ARG A 27 -4.87 -10.05 -9.36
N CYS A 28 -5.35 -9.19 -10.24
CA CYS A 28 -6.77 -8.80 -10.29
C CYS A 28 -7.72 -9.96 -10.53
N ALA A 29 -7.28 -11.00 -11.25
CA ALA A 29 -8.08 -12.21 -11.48
C ALA A 29 -8.41 -12.97 -10.18
N ASP A 30 -7.55 -12.89 -9.15
CA ASP A 30 -7.76 -13.57 -7.87
C ASP A 30 -8.84 -12.86 -7.04
N LEU A 31 -9.07 -11.57 -7.31
CA LEU A 31 -10.08 -10.74 -6.65
C LEU A 31 -11.43 -10.75 -7.37
N ALA A 32 -11.44 -10.99 -8.69
CA ALA A 32 -12.63 -10.90 -9.53
C ALA A 32 -13.85 -11.72 -9.03
N PRO A 33 -13.69 -12.95 -8.47
CA PRO A 33 -14.82 -13.70 -7.93
C PRO A 33 -15.43 -13.10 -6.66
N LEU A 34 -14.69 -12.23 -5.97
CA LEU A 34 -15.05 -11.64 -4.67
C LEU A 34 -15.59 -10.21 -4.82
N ASP A 35 -15.31 -9.54 -5.94
CA ASP A 35 -15.70 -8.16 -6.23
C ASP A 35 -17.15 -8.05 -6.76
N GLY A 36 -18.11 -8.23 -5.85
CA GLY A 36 -19.54 -8.21 -6.18
C GLY A 36 -20.08 -6.89 -6.75
N GLU A 37 -19.40 -5.76 -6.50
CA GLU A 37 -19.76 -4.45 -7.05
C GLU A 37 -19.03 -4.12 -8.36
N ASN A 38 -18.13 -4.99 -8.83
CA ASN A 38 -17.33 -4.82 -10.05
C ASN A 38 -16.57 -3.48 -10.05
N LEU A 39 -15.93 -3.15 -8.93
CA LEU A 39 -15.18 -1.91 -8.73
C LEU A 39 -13.71 -2.04 -9.11
N LEU A 40 -13.14 -3.25 -9.01
CA LEU A 40 -11.74 -3.52 -9.30
C LEU A 40 -11.57 -3.99 -10.74
N PRO A 41 -10.37 -3.84 -11.34
CA PRO A 41 -10.04 -4.59 -12.54
C PRO A 41 -10.13 -6.10 -12.26
N HIS A 42 -10.54 -6.89 -13.26
CA HIS A 42 -10.64 -8.36 -13.16
C HIS A 42 -9.51 -9.09 -13.89
N ARG A 43 -8.55 -8.33 -14.41
CA ARG A 43 -7.32 -8.81 -15.07
C ARG A 43 -6.20 -7.81 -14.81
N GLY A 44 -4.96 -8.28 -14.92
CA GLY A 44 -3.77 -7.46 -14.68
C GLY A 44 -3.30 -7.55 -13.23
N MET A 45 -2.43 -6.61 -12.87
CA MET A 45 -1.75 -6.55 -11.58
C MET A 45 -1.97 -5.18 -10.93
N LEU A 46 -2.22 -5.19 -9.62
CA LEU A 46 -2.13 -4.03 -8.74
C LEU A 46 -0.85 -4.11 -7.91
N TYR A 47 -0.15 -3.00 -7.78
CA TYR A 47 1.06 -2.87 -6.97
C TYR A 47 0.87 -1.75 -5.95
N PHE A 48 1.19 -2.00 -4.69
CA PHE A 48 1.02 -1.07 -3.58
C PHE A 48 2.38 -0.67 -3.01
N PHE A 49 2.58 0.63 -2.86
CA PHE A 49 3.79 1.21 -2.28
C PHE A 49 3.40 2.28 -1.26
N ALA A 50 4.04 2.30 -0.10
CA ALA A 50 3.72 3.23 0.98
C ALA A 50 4.98 3.61 1.78
N PRO A 51 4.96 4.74 2.51
CA PRO A 51 6.06 5.16 3.38
C PRO A 51 6.06 4.38 4.71
N LEU A 52 6.43 3.10 4.69
CA LEU A 52 6.31 2.22 5.86
C LEU A 52 7.66 1.86 6.52
N ASP A 53 8.79 2.29 5.96
CA ASP A 53 10.14 1.91 6.41
C ASP A 53 10.35 2.13 7.92
N TYR A 54 9.96 3.31 8.44
CA TYR A 54 10.04 3.61 9.87
C TYR A 54 9.31 2.57 10.73
N PHE A 55 8.12 2.16 10.30
CA PHE A 55 7.27 1.18 11.00
C PHE A 55 7.72 -0.27 10.82
N LEU A 56 8.62 -0.52 9.86
CA LEU A 56 9.30 -1.80 9.63
C LEU A 56 10.66 -1.87 10.33
N GLY A 57 11.05 -0.83 11.08
CA GLY A 57 12.25 -0.79 11.92
C GLY A 57 13.37 0.11 11.39
N GLU A 58 13.18 0.76 10.25
CA GLU A 58 14.17 1.67 9.66
C GLU A 58 13.98 3.09 10.19
N HIS A 59 14.38 3.30 11.45
CA HIS A 59 14.15 4.55 12.17
C HIS A 59 14.86 5.78 11.59
N GLU A 60 15.80 5.59 10.67
CA GLU A 60 16.52 6.65 9.95
C GLU A 60 15.90 6.98 8.59
N SER A 61 14.83 6.28 8.17
CA SER A 61 14.16 6.54 6.90
C SER A 61 13.65 7.99 6.86
N PRO A 62 13.87 8.70 5.74
CA PRO A 62 13.34 10.05 5.55
C PRO A 62 11.84 10.04 5.19
N LEU A 63 11.23 8.87 5.01
CA LEU A 63 9.83 8.73 4.67
C LEU A 63 8.92 9.00 5.88
N ASP A 64 8.04 9.98 5.72
CA ASP A 64 6.99 10.28 6.68
C ASP A 64 5.68 9.58 6.27
N TYR A 65 4.85 9.14 7.22
CA TYR A 65 3.59 8.46 6.92
C TYR A 65 2.55 9.34 6.20
N HIS A 66 2.70 10.66 6.27
CA HIS A 66 1.97 11.64 5.46
C HIS A 66 2.45 11.68 4.01
N THR A 67 3.58 11.06 3.70
CA THR A 67 4.04 10.87 2.32
C THR A 67 3.01 10.08 1.55
N ARG A 68 2.75 10.51 0.33
CA ARG A 68 1.68 9.94 -0.47
C ARG A 68 2.02 8.51 -0.92
N PRO A 69 1.17 7.51 -0.63
CA PRO A 69 1.36 6.17 -1.15
C PRO A 69 1.07 6.13 -2.66
N VAL A 70 1.59 5.11 -3.32
CA VAL A 70 1.44 4.90 -4.76
C VAL A 70 0.79 3.55 -5.01
N VAL A 71 -0.28 3.57 -5.82
CA VAL A 71 -0.89 2.35 -6.37
C VAL A 71 -0.72 2.38 -7.87
N ILE A 72 -0.25 1.26 -8.42
CA ILE A 72 -0.09 1.13 -9.87
C ILE A 72 -0.89 -0.05 -10.37
N TYR A 73 -1.59 0.17 -11.47
CA TYR A 73 -2.26 -0.88 -12.22
C TYR A 73 -1.53 -1.11 -13.54
N ASP A 74 -1.22 -2.37 -13.84
CA ASP A 74 -0.72 -2.83 -15.13
C ASP A 74 -1.67 -3.89 -15.68
N GLU A 75 -2.11 -3.76 -16.93
CA GLU A 75 -2.98 -4.76 -17.55
C GLU A 75 -2.27 -6.08 -17.89
N ARG A 76 -0.93 -6.07 -17.90
CA ARG A 76 -0.11 -7.24 -18.21
C ARG A 76 -0.04 -8.19 -17.03
N GLU A 77 -0.19 -9.47 -17.32
CA GLU A 77 -0.10 -10.57 -16.34
C GLU A 77 1.14 -11.45 -16.56
N GLU A 78 1.85 -11.24 -17.67
CA GLU A 78 3.00 -12.03 -18.11
C GLU A 78 4.16 -11.12 -18.52
N GLY A 79 5.37 -11.67 -18.52
CA GLY A 79 6.59 -10.91 -18.86
C GLY A 79 6.89 -9.78 -17.86
N LEU A 80 6.41 -9.94 -16.61
CA LEU A 80 6.70 -9.03 -15.51
C LEU A 80 8.06 -9.39 -14.94
N GLU A 81 8.96 -8.41 -14.89
CA GLU A 81 10.27 -8.56 -14.27
C GLU A 81 10.20 -7.97 -12.85
N PRO A 82 10.66 -8.70 -11.82
CA PRO A 82 10.76 -8.13 -10.49
C PRO A 82 11.78 -6.98 -10.50
N TYR A 83 11.57 -5.99 -9.65
CA TYR A 83 12.59 -5.01 -9.38
C TYR A 83 13.79 -5.69 -8.68
N ASP A 84 15.00 -5.34 -9.06
CA ASP A 84 16.24 -5.70 -8.35
C ASP A 84 16.77 -4.41 -7.70
N LEU A 85 16.41 -4.22 -6.43
CA LEU A 85 16.88 -3.12 -5.59
C LEU A 85 17.64 -3.72 -4.41
N ARG A 86 18.80 -3.13 -4.09
CA ARG A 86 19.72 -3.63 -3.06
C ARG A 86 20.15 -2.50 -2.15
N TRP A 87 20.46 -2.83 -0.90
CA TRP A 87 21.03 -1.88 0.05
C TRP A 87 22.37 -1.36 -0.46
N GLU A 88 22.61 -0.06 -0.27
CA GLU A 88 23.85 0.61 -0.70
C GLU A 88 25.08 -0.14 -0.16
N ASP A 89 26.08 -0.32 -1.02
CA ASP A 89 27.31 -1.07 -0.72
C ASP A 89 27.12 -2.55 -0.32
N THR A 90 25.96 -3.15 -0.61
CA THR A 90 25.71 -4.58 -0.38
C THR A 90 25.10 -5.29 -1.61
N ASP A 91 25.08 -6.62 -1.57
CA ASP A 91 24.31 -7.46 -2.50
C ASP A 91 22.95 -7.88 -1.92
N GLU A 92 22.56 -7.35 -0.76
CA GLU A 92 21.33 -7.71 -0.07
C GLU A 92 20.14 -7.01 -0.71
N SER A 93 19.11 -7.79 -1.08
CA SER A 93 17.84 -7.28 -1.61
C SER A 93 17.11 -6.46 -0.55
N VAL A 94 16.59 -5.29 -0.93
CA VAL A 94 15.69 -4.50 -0.07
C VAL A 94 14.33 -5.17 0.09
N PHE A 95 13.95 -6.05 -0.85
CA PHE A 95 12.71 -6.81 -0.78
C PHE A 95 12.85 -8.05 0.08
N ARG A 96 11.82 -8.28 0.91
CA ARG A 96 11.63 -9.55 1.60
C ARG A 96 11.21 -10.66 0.62
N PRO A 97 11.45 -11.94 0.97
CA PRO A 97 10.92 -13.05 0.20
C PRO A 97 9.40 -12.95 0.03
N ALA A 98 8.91 -13.19 -1.18
CA ALA A 98 7.49 -13.13 -1.47
C ALA A 98 6.71 -14.18 -0.65
N GLU A 99 5.64 -13.75 0.00
CA GLU A 99 4.68 -14.62 0.69
C GLU A 99 3.42 -14.81 -0.16
N ALA A 100 2.82 -16.00 -0.08
CA ALA A 100 1.55 -16.25 -0.75
C ALA A 100 0.42 -15.47 -0.05
N MET A 101 -0.55 -15.03 -0.84
CA MET A 101 -1.76 -14.36 -0.35
C MET A 101 -2.99 -15.14 -0.77
N ASP A 102 -3.93 -15.28 0.16
CA ASP A 102 -5.25 -15.86 -0.06
C ASP A 102 -6.32 -14.80 0.23
N PHE A 103 -7.43 -14.86 -0.50
CA PHE A 103 -8.52 -13.89 -0.36
C PHE A 103 -9.82 -14.56 0.05
N GLY A 104 -10.56 -13.91 0.95
CA GLY A 104 -11.89 -14.32 1.39
C GLY A 104 -12.81 -13.13 1.56
N VAL A 105 -14.11 -13.34 1.36
CA VAL A 105 -15.12 -12.28 1.57
C VAL A 105 -15.22 -11.98 3.06
N ALA A 106 -15.05 -10.71 3.43
CA ALA A 106 -15.31 -10.24 4.80
C ALA A 106 -16.82 -10.24 5.09
N GLY A 107 -17.21 -10.64 6.30
CA GLY A 107 -18.61 -10.63 6.73
C GLY A 107 -19.19 -9.23 6.95
N GLU A 108 -18.32 -8.24 7.14
CA GLU A 108 -18.67 -6.84 7.40
C GLU A 108 -17.82 -5.90 6.55
N ALA A 109 -18.35 -4.72 6.26
CA ALA A 109 -17.69 -3.71 5.42
C ALA A 109 -16.45 -3.07 6.08
N ARG A 110 -16.32 -3.20 7.40
CA ARG A 110 -15.21 -2.70 8.22
C ARG A 110 -14.77 -3.76 9.21
N GLY A 111 -13.56 -3.67 9.72
CA GLY A 111 -13.06 -4.56 10.78
C GLY A 111 -11.53 -4.61 10.82
N ASP A 112 -11.02 -5.35 11.78
CA ASP A 112 -9.59 -5.60 12.02
C ASP A 112 -8.89 -6.41 10.91
N GLY A 113 -7.56 -6.38 10.94
CA GLY A 113 -6.69 -7.11 10.03
C GLY A 113 -6.48 -6.45 8.67
N HIS A 114 -5.69 -7.13 7.83
CA HIS A 114 -5.44 -6.71 6.45
C HIS A 114 -6.71 -6.91 5.61
N ARG A 115 -7.24 -5.84 5.03
CA ARG A 115 -8.50 -5.88 4.27
C ARG A 115 -8.39 -5.11 2.97
N LEU A 116 -9.02 -5.62 1.92
CA LEU A 116 -9.10 -4.96 0.62
C LEU A 116 -10.53 -4.50 0.37
N LEU A 117 -10.69 -3.31 -0.21
CA LEU A 117 -11.96 -2.77 -0.71
C LEU A 117 -13.09 -2.78 0.34
N GLY A 118 -12.94 -1.97 1.39
CA GLY A 118 -13.93 -1.79 2.44
C GLY A 118 -14.13 -0.33 2.85
N LEU A 119 -14.85 -0.11 3.94
CA LEU A 119 -14.81 1.16 4.65
C LEU A 119 -13.57 1.15 5.58
N PRO A 120 -12.94 2.32 5.85
CA PRO A 120 -11.93 2.40 6.90
C PRO A 120 -12.45 1.82 8.21
N TYR A 121 -11.64 1.04 8.93
CA TYR A 121 -12.09 0.44 10.18
C TYR A 121 -12.42 1.50 11.23
N GLN A 122 -11.56 2.51 11.33
CA GLN A 122 -11.68 3.59 12.31
C GLN A 122 -12.55 4.72 11.75
N GLU A 123 -13.54 5.14 12.54
CA GLU A 123 -14.53 6.16 12.15
C GLU A 123 -13.89 7.54 11.95
N GLU A 124 -12.82 7.83 12.69
CA GLU A 124 -12.02 9.04 12.57
C GLU A 124 -11.44 9.17 11.15
N VAL A 125 -10.88 8.09 10.61
CA VAL A 125 -10.32 8.06 9.25
C VAL A 125 -11.44 8.26 8.21
N GLU A 126 -12.61 7.64 8.42
CA GLU A 126 -13.78 7.87 7.56
C GLU A 126 -14.27 9.33 7.62
N GLY A 127 -14.22 9.95 8.81
CA GLY A 127 -14.61 11.34 9.03
C GLY A 127 -13.65 12.34 8.36
N GLU A 128 -12.36 12.06 8.36
CA GLU A 128 -11.32 12.88 7.71
C GLU A 128 -11.30 12.72 6.19
N HIS A 129 -11.68 11.54 5.68
CA HIS A 129 -11.72 11.22 4.26
C HIS A 129 -13.14 10.80 3.78
N PRO A 130 -14.12 11.72 3.84
CA PRO A 130 -15.51 11.39 3.57
C PRO A 130 -15.71 10.90 2.13
N GLY A 131 -16.35 9.74 2.00
CA GLY A 131 -16.65 9.12 0.70
C GLY A 131 -15.50 8.33 0.07
N CYS A 132 -14.36 8.24 0.73
CA CYS A 132 -13.30 7.30 0.36
C CYS A 132 -13.62 5.88 0.83
N LEU A 133 -13.24 4.90 0.00
CA LEU A 133 -13.08 3.53 0.43
C LEU A 133 -11.64 3.32 0.93
N SER A 134 -11.47 2.37 1.84
CA SER A 134 -10.18 1.74 2.06
C SER A 134 -9.94 0.74 0.93
N LEU A 135 -9.08 1.12 -0.04
CA LEU A 135 -8.67 0.24 -1.11
C LEU A 135 -7.83 -0.91 -0.54
N LEU A 136 -6.89 -0.59 0.36
CA LEU A 136 -6.13 -1.54 1.14
C LEU A 136 -5.96 -0.98 2.56
N GLN A 137 -6.29 -1.79 3.55
CA GLN A 137 -6.02 -1.59 4.96
C GLN A 137 -4.92 -2.56 5.37
N ILE A 138 -3.92 -2.04 6.08
CA ILE A 138 -2.81 -2.81 6.62
C ILE A 138 -2.83 -2.63 8.13
N ASP A 139 -3.00 -3.73 8.84
CA ASP A 139 -2.93 -3.79 10.29
C ASP A 139 -1.47 -4.04 10.73
N GLU A 140 -1.20 -3.99 12.03
CA GLU A 140 0.08 -4.48 12.52
C GLU A 140 0.28 -5.96 12.18
N ASP A 141 1.54 -6.36 11.95
CA ASP A 141 1.86 -7.75 11.66
C ASP A 141 3.20 -8.16 12.28
N ASP A 142 3.11 -8.98 13.33
CA ASP A 142 4.26 -9.54 14.05
C ASP A 142 5.25 -10.27 13.13
N ARG A 143 4.75 -10.95 12.09
CA ARG A 143 5.59 -11.71 11.16
C ARG A 143 6.48 -10.78 10.35
N TRP A 144 5.99 -9.57 10.10
CA TRP A 144 6.70 -8.54 9.39
C TRP A 144 7.47 -7.60 10.32
N GLY A 145 7.25 -7.68 11.63
CA GLY A 145 7.71 -6.65 12.55
C GLY A 145 7.07 -5.28 12.28
N LEU A 146 5.92 -5.25 11.61
CA LEU A 146 5.22 -4.02 11.25
C LEU A 146 4.46 -3.50 12.47
N ARG A 147 4.84 -2.32 12.96
CA ARG A 147 4.29 -1.70 14.17
C ARG A 147 3.84 -0.28 13.91
N PHE A 148 2.57 0.00 14.18
CA PHE A 148 1.96 1.31 14.02
C PHE A 148 1.67 1.91 15.40
N TYR A 149 2.74 2.31 16.09
CA TYR A 149 2.67 2.88 17.44
C TYR A 149 1.83 2.02 18.41
N ASP A 150 0.61 2.45 18.79
CA ASP A 150 -0.29 1.73 19.69
C ASP A 150 -1.48 1.14 18.91
N CYS A 151 -1.34 -0.12 18.48
CA CYS A 151 -2.37 -0.90 17.77
C CYS A 151 -2.95 -0.16 16.55
N GLY A 152 -2.06 0.42 15.75
CA GLY A 152 -2.43 1.26 14.61
C GLY A 152 -2.61 0.50 13.30
N MET A 153 -2.99 1.26 12.27
CA MET A 153 -3.34 0.74 10.95
C MET A 153 -3.06 1.79 9.87
N TYR A 154 -2.55 1.35 8.73
CA TYR A 154 -2.33 2.20 7.56
C TYR A 154 -3.37 1.94 6.46
N TYR A 155 -3.84 2.99 5.83
CA TYR A 155 -4.91 2.97 4.84
C TYR A 155 -4.45 3.56 3.50
N PHE A 156 -4.72 2.83 2.42
CA PHE A 156 -4.76 3.35 1.07
C PHE A 156 -6.20 3.77 0.77
N LEU A 157 -6.45 5.07 0.67
CA LEU A 157 -7.79 5.62 0.52
C LEU A 157 -8.04 6.06 -0.92
N LEU A 158 -9.20 5.70 -1.46
CA LEU A 158 -9.62 6.13 -2.80
C LEU A 158 -11.14 6.27 -2.88
N SER A 159 -11.63 7.38 -3.43
CA SER A 159 -13.06 7.58 -3.64
C SER A 159 -13.63 6.56 -4.63
N LYS A 160 -14.90 6.16 -4.44
CA LYS A 160 -15.59 5.26 -5.38
C LYS A 160 -15.58 5.78 -6.83
N GLU A 161 -15.65 7.10 -7.01
CA GLU A 161 -15.57 7.73 -8.33
C GLU A 161 -14.20 7.54 -8.97
N ASN A 162 -13.12 7.85 -8.25
CA ASN A 162 -11.76 7.69 -8.75
C ASN A 162 -11.42 6.22 -9.00
N LEU A 163 -11.91 5.31 -8.15
CA LEU A 163 -11.73 3.88 -8.34
C LEU A 163 -12.38 3.41 -9.67
N ARG A 164 -13.64 3.78 -9.91
CA ARG A 164 -14.34 3.47 -11.18
C ARG A 164 -13.65 4.10 -12.39
N ALA A 165 -13.13 5.31 -12.23
CA ALA A 165 -12.36 6.00 -13.26
C ALA A 165 -10.90 5.52 -13.39
N ARG A 166 -10.47 4.53 -12.60
CA ARG A 166 -9.10 3.98 -12.55
C ARG A 166 -8.03 5.05 -12.32
N ARG A 167 -8.36 6.03 -11.50
CA ARG A 167 -7.49 7.15 -11.11
C ARG A 167 -6.62 6.76 -9.92
N TRP A 168 -5.75 5.78 -10.11
CA TRP A 168 -4.81 5.30 -9.09
C TRP A 168 -3.84 6.40 -8.62
N ASP A 169 -3.60 7.39 -9.49
CA ASP A 169 -2.88 8.64 -9.18
C ASP A 169 -3.62 9.55 -8.19
N ARG A 170 -4.79 9.15 -7.68
CA ARG A 170 -5.62 9.85 -6.67
C ARG A 170 -5.69 9.15 -5.32
N VAL A 171 -4.90 8.08 -5.11
CA VAL A 171 -4.83 7.42 -3.81
C VAL A 171 -4.20 8.34 -2.75
N GLU A 172 -4.76 8.30 -1.55
CA GLU A 172 -4.29 9.00 -0.36
C GLU A 172 -3.85 7.99 0.70
N GLY A 173 -2.98 8.42 1.62
CA GLY A 173 -2.51 7.63 2.74
C GLY A 173 -3.05 8.20 4.04
N ALA A 174 -3.46 7.34 4.97
CA ALA A 174 -3.79 7.73 6.33
C ALA A 174 -3.25 6.68 7.31
N LEU A 175 -2.75 7.14 8.45
CA LEU A 175 -2.33 6.30 9.56
C LEU A 175 -3.25 6.61 10.75
N PHE A 176 -3.79 5.57 11.37
CA PHE A 176 -4.47 5.68 12.65
C PHE A 176 -3.70 4.88 13.70
N PHE A 177 -3.66 5.38 14.93
CA PHE A 177 -3.13 4.71 16.11
C PHE A 177 -3.81 5.32 17.36
N TYR A 178 -3.81 4.58 18.47
CA TYR A 178 -4.46 5.01 19.72
C TYR A 178 -3.61 5.95 20.59
#